data_AF-A0A0W1RFH1-F1
#
_entry.id   AF-A0A0W1RFH1-F1
#
_cell.length_a   1.000
_cell.length_b   1.000
_cell.length_c   1.000
_cell.angle_alpha   90.00
_cell.angle_beta   90.00
_cell.angle_gamma   90.00
#
_symmetry.space_group_name_H-M   'P 1'
#
loop_
_entity.id
_entity.type
_entity.pdbx_description
1 polymer ?
#
loop_
_entity_poly.entity_id
_entity_poly.type
_entity_poly.pdbx_seq_one_letter_code
_entity_poly.pdbx_strand_id
1 'polypeptide(L)'
;MSTLTDSEQELVSAIQHAVSAAIEDLEDVSPEYANKTKLQKLLYLAIDNYSLPVTYSWYLAGSVVPDDPFTPDDLTAAPSDTVSSKSPSIGHSADDGSVLSPYTTEEELISFFKKEIPRLWTQKTNRFLQNFYQYHAPERYRELYVQCVHIRAQLKRLTDVVETATRGIDIGDDLEEIDRALGLSISDFHYYLSDLPELEETFDPVFEGTELIEDTMMMLTKRSTFTHHHLGSVKALNEFFYYYVWRYPSLIISAETATGPAAEEIRTSRQREAVGFETRIETEREQLTEQLDQFDLKPTFADFPSIGETETNEQLLKATRLYLEKND
;
A
#
# COMPACT_ATOMS: atom_id res chain seq x y z
N MET A 1 -8.23 18.40 2.26
CA MET A 1 -7.63 17.76 1.08
C MET A 1 -6.73 18.81 0.46
N SER A 2 -5.44 18.51 0.29
CA SER A 2 -4.51 19.39 -0.43
C SER A 2 -4.86 19.33 -1.90
N THR A 3 -4.83 20.48 -2.57
CA THR A 3 -5.17 20.59 -3.98
C THR A 3 -3.93 20.93 -4.80
N LEU A 4 -3.75 20.25 -5.93
CA LEU A 4 -2.70 20.58 -6.89
C LEU A 4 -2.90 22.01 -7.43
N THR A 5 -1.80 22.74 -7.62
CA THR A 5 -1.83 24.02 -8.33
C THR A 5 -2.15 23.83 -9.81
N ASP A 6 -2.62 24.90 -10.48
CA ASP A 6 -2.97 24.84 -11.91
C ASP A 6 -1.80 24.31 -12.77
N SER A 7 -0.57 24.75 -12.49
CA SER A 7 0.63 24.26 -13.20
C SER A 7 0.93 22.78 -12.95
N GLU A 8 0.65 22.28 -11.74
CA GLU A 8 0.78 20.85 -11.46
C GLU A 8 -0.29 20.03 -12.16
N GLN A 9 -1.53 20.54 -12.23
CA GLN A 9 -2.61 19.90 -12.96
C GLN A 9 -2.28 19.79 -14.46
N GLU A 10 -1.74 20.84 -15.06
CA GLU A 10 -1.30 20.83 -16.46
C GLU A 10 -0.20 19.78 -16.71
N LEU A 11 0.79 19.67 -15.81
CA LEU A 11 1.82 18.62 -15.88
C LEU A 11 1.23 17.22 -15.74
N VAL A 12 0.32 17.03 -14.79
CA VAL A 12 -0.37 15.75 -14.58
C VAL A 12 -1.17 15.36 -15.82
N SER A 13 -1.91 16.29 -16.43
CA SER A 13 -2.64 16.04 -17.68
C SER A 13 -1.71 15.69 -18.84
N ALA A 14 -0.54 16.34 -18.94
CA ALA A 14 0.46 15.99 -19.94
C ALA A 14 1.01 14.56 -19.75
N ILE A 15 1.25 14.15 -18.49
CA ILE A 15 1.66 12.77 -18.17
C ILE A 15 0.56 11.77 -18.53
N GLN A 16 -0.70 12.07 -18.23
CA GLN A 16 -1.84 11.21 -18.58
C GLN A 16 -1.96 11.03 -20.08
N HIS A 17 -1.85 12.12 -20.85
CA HIS A 17 -1.86 12.06 -22.30
C HIS A 17 -0.74 11.15 -22.83
N ALA A 18 0.48 11.28 -22.30
CA ALA A 18 1.59 10.43 -22.68
C ALA A 18 1.39 8.95 -22.31
N VAL A 19 0.76 8.64 -21.17
CA VAL A 19 0.39 7.27 -20.79
C VAL A 19 -0.65 6.70 -21.77
N SER A 20 -1.72 7.45 -22.08
CA SER A 20 -2.75 7.02 -23.02
C SER A 20 -2.17 6.77 -24.41
N ALA A 21 -1.38 7.70 -24.94
CA ALA A 21 -0.69 7.54 -26.22
C ALA A 21 0.27 6.32 -26.23
N ALA A 22 0.98 6.08 -25.13
CA ALA A 22 1.83 4.89 -25.00
C ALA A 22 1.03 3.59 -24.98
N ILE A 23 -0.15 3.55 -24.35
CA ILE A 23 -1.03 2.37 -24.33
C ILE A 23 -1.61 2.11 -25.71
N GLU A 24 -2.10 3.14 -26.41
CA GLU A 24 -2.66 3.02 -27.77
C GLU A 24 -1.66 2.44 -28.78
N ASP A 25 -0.38 2.78 -28.62
CA ASP A 25 0.69 2.30 -29.49
C ASP A 25 1.21 0.89 -29.14
N LEU A 26 0.78 0.29 -28.03
CA LEU A 26 1.24 -1.03 -27.56
C LEU A 26 0.21 -2.12 -27.87
N GLU A 27 0.49 -2.97 -28.88
CA GLU A 27 -0.44 -4.02 -29.35
C GLU A 27 -0.86 -5.04 -28.27
N ASP A 28 0.00 -5.33 -27.29
CA ASP A 28 -0.23 -6.33 -26.24
C ASP A 28 -0.75 -5.74 -24.91
N VAL A 29 -1.12 -4.46 -24.89
CA VAL A 29 -1.55 -3.75 -23.67
C VAL A 29 -3.02 -3.36 -23.80
N SER A 30 -3.89 -4.07 -23.09
CA SER A 30 -5.30 -3.67 -22.97
C SER A 30 -5.49 -2.65 -21.84
N PRO A 31 -6.19 -1.52 -22.08
CA PRO A 31 -6.61 -0.57 -21.05
C PRO A 31 -7.42 -1.20 -19.91
N GLU A 32 -8.10 -2.33 -20.16
CA GLU A 32 -8.93 -3.02 -19.15
C GLU A 32 -8.13 -3.55 -17.95
N TYR A 33 -6.81 -3.72 -18.09
CA TYR A 33 -5.93 -4.12 -16.98
C TYR A 33 -5.45 -2.94 -16.13
N ALA A 34 -5.80 -1.71 -16.53
CA ALA A 34 -5.52 -0.52 -15.75
C ALA A 34 -6.28 -0.57 -14.42
N ASN A 35 -5.59 -0.20 -13.35
CA ASN A 35 -6.25 0.15 -12.12
C ASN A 35 -5.60 1.40 -11.56
N LYS A 36 -6.36 2.12 -10.74
CA LYS A 36 -5.93 3.37 -10.11
C LYS A 36 -4.57 3.26 -9.42
N THR A 37 -4.26 2.13 -8.78
CA THR A 37 -2.96 1.94 -8.13
C THR A 37 -1.81 1.96 -9.14
N LYS A 38 -1.92 1.21 -10.24
CA LYS A 38 -0.91 1.18 -11.31
C LYS A 38 -0.76 2.54 -11.97
N LEU A 39 -1.85 3.23 -12.25
CA LEU A 39 -1.84 4.57 -12.86
C LEU A 39 -1.16 5.61 -11.96
N GLN A 40 -1.46 5.61 -10.66
CA GLN A 40 -0.76 6.44 -9.68
C GLN A 40 0.76 6.16 -9.64
N LYS A 41 1.16 4.90 -9.82
CA LYS A 41 2.59 4.55 -9.83
C LYS A 41 3.29 4.98 -11.10
N LEU A 42 2.64 4.84 -12.25
CA LEU A 42 3.17 5.38 -13.52
C LEU A 42 3.34 6.90 -13.45
N LEU A 43 2.36 7.60 -12.87
CA LEU A 43 2.45 9.05 -12.64
C LEU A 43 3.67 9.38 -11.78
N TYR A 44 3.85 8.70 -10.64
CA TYR A 44 5.03 8.86 -9.80
C TYR A 44 6.35 8.56 -10.54
N LEU A 45 6.40 7.49 -11.33
CA LEU A 45 7.61 7.11 -12.06
C LEU A 45 8.06 8.20 -13.05
N ALA A 46 7.14 8.87 -13.72
CA ALA A 46 7.47 10.02 -14.57
C ALA A 46 7.95 11.22 -13.74
N ILE A 47 7.26 11.53 -12.64
CA ILE A 47 7.64 12.63 -11.75
C ILE A 47 9.05 12.44 -11.23
N ASP A 48 9.38 11.23 -10.75
CA ASP A 48 10.69 10.88 -10.21
C ASP A 48 11.78 10.89 -11.31
N ASN A 49 11.53 10.23 -12.44
CA ASN A 49 12.49 10.11 -13.53
C ASN A 49 12.88 11.46 -14.15
N TYR A 50 11.92 12.38 -14.30
CA TYR A 50 12.13 13.68 -14.92
C TYR A 50 12.20 14.84 -13.92
N SER A 51 12.15 14.56 -12.62
CA SER A 51 12.14 15.56 -11.55
C SER A 51 11.06 16.63 -11.76
N LEU A 52 9.86 16.21 -12.18
CA LEU A 52 8.76 17.14 -12.44
C LEU A 52 8.30 17.77 -11.11
N PRO A 53 7.97 19.07 -11.09
CA PRO A 53 7.59 19.78 -9.87
C PRO A 53 6.12 19.50 -9.49
N VAL A 54 5.73 18.23 -9.46
CA VAL A 54 4.38 17.78 -9.08
C VAL A 54 4.40 17.30 -7.65
N THR A 55 3.40 17.72 -6.87
CA THR A 55 3.28 17.33 -5.47
C THR A 55 2.91 15.87 -5.31
N TYR A 56 3.67 15.16 -4.48
CA TYR A 56 3.37 13.80 -4.07
C TYR A 56 3.83 13.53 -2.63
N SER A 57 3.37 12.42 -2.06
CA SER A 57 3.89 11.85 -0.81
C SER A 57 3.78 10.33 -0.82
N TRP A 58 4.44 9.64 0.11
CA TRP A 58 4.28 8.20 0.32
C TRP A 58 3.25 7.92 1.42
N TYR A 59 2.15 7.25 1.07
CA TYR A 59 1.02 6.97 1.99
C TYR A 59 0.62 5.48 1.93
N LEU A 60 -0.59 5.10 2.36
CA LEU A 60 -1.10 3.72 2.46
C LEU A 60 -0.65 2.75 1.36
N ALA A 61 -0.81 3.14 0.09
CA ALA A 61 -0.47 2.31 -1.07
C ALA A 61 0.85 2.76 -1.73
N GLY A 62 1.73 3.44 -1.02
CA GLY A 62 2.99 4.04 -1.50
C GLY A 62 2.79 5.46 -2.01
N SER A 63 3.60 5.86 -3.01
CA SER A 63 3.47 7.17 -3.67
C SER A 63 2.03 7.54 -4.11
N VAL A 64 1.61 8.76 -3.80
CA VAL A 64 0.30 9.31 -4.15
C VAL A 64 0.45 10.75 -4.58
N VAL A 65 -0.19 11.09 -5.70
CA VAL A 65 -0.44 12.47 -6.12
C VAL A 65 -1.85 12.86 -5.64
N PRO A 66 -2.03 14.00 -4.93
CA PRO A 66 -3.34 14.46 -4.45
C PRO A 66 -4.38 14.67 -5.56
N ASP A 67 -5.66 14.79 -5.17
CA ASP A 67 -6.83 15.03 -6.03
C ASP A 67 -7.28 13.88 -6.94
N ASP A 68 -6.79 12.66 -6.68
CA ASP A 68 -7.13 11.48 -7.48
C ASP A 68 -6.99 11.71 -9.00
N PRO A 69 -5.80 12.14 -9.46
CA PRO A 69 -5.69 12.75 -10.76
C PRO A 69 -5.98 11.79 -11.90
N PHE A 70 -5.72 10.49 -11.70
CA PHE A 70 -5.69 9.52 -12.79
C PHE A 70 -6.41 8.21 -12.45
N THR A 71 -7.53 8.01 -13.12
CA THR A 71 -8.43 6.86 -13.00
C THR A 71 -8.49 6.08 -14.34
N PRO A 72 -8.91 4.81 -14.31
CA PRO A 72 -9.09 4.05 -15.56
C PRO A 72 -10.05 4.69 -16.56
N ASP A 73 -11.04 5.46 -16.08
CA ASP A 73 -12.02 6.13 -16.94
C ASP A 73 -11.34 7.17 -17.84
N ASP A 74 -10.27 7.81 -17.36
CA ASP A 74 -9.48 8.80 -18.10
C ASP A 74 -8.71 8.19 -19.29
N LEU A 75 -8.47 6.88 -19.29
CA LEU A 75 -7.89 6.17 -20.44
C LEU A 75 -8.91 5.94 -21.58
N THR A 76 -10.20 5.98 -21.25
CA THR A 76 -11.29 5.68 -22.20
C THR A 76 -12.06 6.92 -22.63
N ALA A 77 -11.90 8.03 -21.91
CA ALA A 77 -12.35 9.33 -22.33
C ALA A 77 -11.60 9.69 -23.61
N ALA A 78 -12.29 9.66 -24.75
CA ALA A 78 -11.75 10.19 -26.00
C ALA A 78 -11.18 11.59 -25.72
N PRO A 79 -10.00 11.95 -26.27
CA PRO A 79 -9.45 13.28 -26.09
C PRO A 79 -10.55 14.27 -26.47
N SER A 80 -11.03 15.03 -25.48
CA SER A 80 -12.03 16.03 -25.77
C SER A 80 -11.35 17.07 -26.64
N ASP A 81 -11.65 17.05 -27.94
CA ASP A 81 -11.39 18.12 -28.91
C ASP A 81 -12.16 19.40 -28.50
N THR A 82 -11.89 19.90 -27.31
CA THR A 82 -12.30 21.22 -26.84
C THR A 82 -11.09 22.09 -26.53
N VAL A 83 -10.02 21.94 -27.33
CA VAL A 83 -9.30 23.13 -27.77
C VAL A 83 -10.24 23.89 -28.68
N SER A 84 -10.89 24.91 -28.11
CA SER A 84 -11.84 25.76 -28.79
C SER A 84 -11.25 26.30 -30.09
N SER A 85 -11.78 25.83 -31.22
CA SER A 85 -11.53 26.38 -32.55
C SER A 85 -11.76 27.90 -32.53
N LYS A 86 -10.67 28.65 -32.55
CA LYS A 86 -10.66 30.04 -33.00
C LYS A 86 -9.88 30.09 -34.31
N SER A 87 -10.58 30.54 -35.35
CA SER A 87 -10.13 30.76 -36.73
C SER A 87 -8.74 31.42 -36.85
N PRO A 88 -8.05 31.23 -37.99
CA PRO A 88 -6.64 31.58 -38.12
C PRO A 88 -6.48 33.10 -38.13
N SER A 89 -5.77 33.63 -37.15
CA SER A 89 -5.22 34.98 -37.21
C SER A 89 -3.70 34.86 -37.22
N ILE A 90 -3.13 35.30 -38.34
CA ILE A 90 -1.68 35.43 -38.51
C ILE A 90 -1.20 36.49 -37.50
N GLY A 91 -0.52 36.05 -36.46
CA GLY A 91 0.13 36.88 -35.46
C GLY A 91 1.26 36.07 -34.81
N HIS A 92 2.50 36.38 -35.20
CA HIS A 92 3.70 35.77 -34.65
C HIS A 92 3.91 36.14 -33.17
N SER A 93 4.01 35.12 -32.33
CA SER A 93 4.78 35.06 -31.07
C SER A 93 4.72 33.59 -30.61
N ALA A 94 5.62 32.68 -30.96
CA ALA A 94 7.01 32.58 -30.51
C ALA A 94 7.16 32.68 -28.98
N ASP A 95 6.38 31.88 -28.24
CA ASP A 95 6.77 31.17 -27.02
C ASP A 95 5.69 30.13 -26.68
N ASP A 96 5.53 29.09 -27.53
CA ASP A 96 4.65 27.95 -27.24
C ASP A 96 5.44 26.93 -26.40
N GLY A 97 5.82 27.36 -25.20
CA GLY A 97 6.57 26.54 -24.27
C GLY A 97 5.66 25.42 -23.76
N SER A 98 5.91 24.19 -24.21
CA SER A 98 5.28 22.99 -23.62
C SER A 98 5.41 23.05 -22.10
N VAL A 99 4.34 22.72 -21.37
CA VAL A 99 4.36 22.64 -19.89
C VAL A 99 5.43 21.67 -19.36
N LEU A 100 5.84 20.70 -20.19
CA LEU A 100 6.92 19.75 -19.89
C LEU A 100 8.32 20.37 -20.01
N SER A 101 8.47 21.50 -20.70
CA SER A 101 9.74 22.23 -20.79
C SER A 101 10.02 22.98 -19.48
N PRO A 102 11.25 22.93 -18.93
CA PRO A 102 12.47 22.37 -19.50
C PRO A 102 12.78 20.92 -19.10
N TYR A 103 11.84 20.20 -18.48
CA TYR A 103 12.09 18.90 -17.85
C TYR A 103 12.23 17.75 -18.84
N THR A 104 11.38 17.69 -19.86
CA THR A 104 11.33 16.62 -20.87
C THR A 104 10.55 17.09 -22.10
N THR A 105 10.63 16.34 -23.21
CA THR A 105 9.65 16.46 -24.29
C THR A 105 8.51 15.44 -24.16
N GLU A 106 7.42 15.65 -24.89
CA GLU A 106 6.30 14.72 -24.96
C GLU A 106 6.72 13.37 -25.56
N GLU A 107 7.53 13.38 -26.62
CA GLU A 107 8.02 12.15 -27.27
C GLU A 107 8.91 11.33 -26.33
N GLU A 108 9.76 11.99 -25.53
CA GLU A 108 10.58 11.33 -24.52
C GLU A 108 9.72 10.66 -23.45
N LEU A 109 8.67 11.36 -22.98
CA LEU A 109 7.75 10.86 -21.97
C LEU A 109 6.92 9.66 -22.48
N ILE A 110 6.44 9.72 -23.73
CA ILE A 110 5.77 8.57 -24.38
C ILE A 110 6.75 7.40 -24.53
N SER A 111 7.98 7.66 -24.96
CA SER A 111 9.01 6.62 -25.11
C SER A 111 9.33 5.93 -23.77
N PHE A 112 9.40 6.70 -22.69
CA PHE A 112 9.54 6.20 -21.33
C PHE A 112 8.39 5.24 -20.96
N PHE A 113 7.14 5.65 -21.17
CA PHE A 113 5.99 4.80 -20.85
C PHE A 113 5.89 3.54 -21.71
N LYS A 114 6.25 3.62 -23.00
CA LYS A 114 6.34 2.43 -23.86
C LYS A 114 7.30 1.37 -23.33
N LYS A 115 8.32 1.78 -22.58
CA LYS A 115 9.28 0.88 -21.94
C LYS A 115 8.78 0.32 -20.60
N GLU A 116 8.15 1.16 -19.79
CA GLU A 116 7.72 0.81 -18.44
C GLU A 116 6.40 0.01 -18.42
N ILE A 117 5.40 0.40 -19.22
CA ILE A 117 4.08 -0.21 -19.21
C ILE A 117 4.16 -1.73 -19.44
N PRO A 118 4.83 -2.27 -20.48
CA PRO A 118 4.88 -3.72 -20.71
C PRO A 118 5.44 -4.52 -19.52
N ARG A 119 6.36 -3.92 -18.74
CA ARG A 119 6.97 -4.57 -17.58
C ARG A 119 6.01 -4.67 -16.40
N LEU A 120 5.10 -3.71 -16.26
CA LEU A 120 4.27 -3.51 -15.08
C LEU A 120 2.82 -3.98 -15.29
N TRP A 121 2.32 -3.93 -16.52
CA TRP A 121 0.88 -4.00 -16.82
C TRP A 121 0.24 -5.36 -16.52
N THR A 122 0.94 -6.46 -16.78
CA THR A 122 0.39 -7.82 -16.59
C THR A 122 0.66 -8.41 -15.21
N GLN A 123 1.44 -7.72 -14.37
CA GLN A 123 1.74 -8.21 -13.02
C GLN A 123 0.49 -8.14 -12.13
N LYS A 124 0.30 -9.20 -11.31
CA LYS A 124 -0.67 -9.17 -10.20
C LYS A 124 -0.32 -8.01 -9.26
N THR A 125 -1.32 -7.25 -8.80
CA THR A 125 -1.12 -5.99 -8.05
C THR A 125 -0.16 -6.12 -6.87
N ASN A 126 -0.22 -7.20 -6.08
CA ASN A 126 0.69 -7.37 -4.94
C ASN A 126 2.15 -7.58 -5.37
N ARG A 127 2.40 -8.36 -6.43
CA ARG A 127 3.75 -8.56 -6.97
C ARG A 127 4.29 -7.27 -7.57
N PHE A 128 3.43 -6.53 -8.26
CA PHE A 128 3.74 -5.21 -8.77
C PHE A 128 4.14 -4.25 -7.64
N LEU A 129 3.32 -4.15 -6.58
CA LEU A 129 3.60 -3.25 -5.45
C LEU A 129 4.88 -3.64 -4.71
N GLN A 130 5.13 -4.93 -4.48
CA GLN A 130 6.36 -5.40 -3.86
C GLN A 130 7.60 -4.95 -4.65
N ASN A 131 7.61 -5.19 -5.96
CA ASN A 131 8.69 -4.73 -6.84
C ASN A 131 8.80 -3.19 -6.80
N PHE A 132 7.68 -2.50 -6.94
CA PHE A 132 7.64 -1.05 -6.95
C PHE A 132 8.24 -0.47 -5.66
N TYR A 133 7.91 -1.02 -4.49
CA TYR A 133 8.48 -0.56 -3.22
C TYR A 133 9.96 -0.87 -3.10
N GLN A 134 10.41 -2.06 -3.51
CA GLN A 134 11.84 -2.41 -3.48
C GLN A 134 12.70 -1.41 -4.27
N TYR A 135 12.22 -0.93 -5.42
CA TYR A 135 12.99 -0.02 -6.26
C TYR A 135 12.76 1.46 -5.98
N HIS A 136 11.55 1.85 -5.55
CA HIS A 136 11.15 3.27 -5.53
C HIS A 136 10.74 3.80 -4.17
N ALA A 137 10.47 2.94 -3.18
CA ALA A 137 10.14 3.45 -1.86
C ALA A 137 11.33 4.22 -1.26
N PRO A 138 11.07 5.29 -0.47
CA PRO A 138 12.10 6.00 0.25
C PRO A 138 12.90 4.99 1.05
N GLU A 139 14.22 5.03 0.93
CA GLU A 139 15.11 4.02 1.50
C GLU A 139 14.81 3.73 2.97
N ARG A 140 14.54 4.80 3.73
CA ARG A 140 14.17 4.78 5.15
C ARG A 140 12.92 3.97 5.47
N TYR A 141 11.92 3.94 4.58
CA TYR A 141 10.62 3.27 4.80
C TYR A 141 10.41 2.03 3.94
N ARG A 142 11.37 1.69 3.09
CA ARG A 142 11.23 0.66 2.06
C ARG A 142 10.78 -0.66 2.65
N GLU A 143 11.45 -1.11 3.71
CA GLU A 143 11.17 -2.42 4.31
C GLU A 143 9.79 -2.45 4.98
N LEU A 144 9.35 -1.37 5.63
CA LEU A 144 7.97 -1.28 6.16
C LEU A 144 6.91 -1.46 5.08
N TYR A 145 7.09 -0.81 3.93
CA TYR A 145 6.19 -0.96 2.79
C TYR A 145 6.17 -2.39 2.25
N VAL A 146 7.33 -3.02 2.14
CA VAL A 146 7.46 -4.41 1.68
C VAL A 146 6.77 -5.37 2.64
N GLN A 147 7.04 -5.25 3.94
CA GLN A 147 6.43 -6.10 4.96
C GLN A 147 4.92 -5.88 5.07
N CYS A 148 4.43 -4.64 4.93
CA CYS A 148 2.99 -4.37 4.84
C CYS A 148 2.34 -5.12 3.66
N VAL A 149 2.98 -5.18 2.48
CA VAL A 149 2.47 -5.97 1.35
C VAL A 149 2.44 -7.46 1.68
N HIS A 150 3.44 -7.98 2.37
CA HIS A 150 3.46 -9.39 2.79
C HIS A 150 2.34 -9.70 3.76
N ILE A 151 2.16 -8.91 4.82
CA ILE A 151 1.06 -9.05 5.78
C ILE A 151 -0.29 -9.03 5.04
N ARG A 152 -0.52 -8.03 4.18
CA ARG A 152 -1.77 -7.93 3.41
C ARG A 152 -1.99 -9.10 2.46
N ALA A 153 -0.92 -9.63 1.86
CA ALA A 153 -1.01 -10.81 1.01
C ALA A 153 -1.42 -12.04 1.82
N GLN A 154 -0.88 -12.21 3.03
CA GLN A 154 -1.26 -13.31 3.92
C GLN A 154 -2.70 -13.14 4.46
N LEU A 155 -3.12 -11.94 4.86
CA LEU A 155 -4.50 -11.68 5.31
C LEU A 155 -5.52 -11.91 4.18
N LYS A 156 -5.15 -11.58 2.93
CA LYS A 156 -5.97 -11.94 1.77
C LYS A 156 -6.01 -13.46 1.57
N ARG A 157 -4.86 -14.16 1.63
CA ARG A 157 -4.81 -15.62 1.51
C ARG A 157 -5.65 -16.28 2.61
N LEU A 158 -5.60 -15.77 3.84
CA LEU A 158 -6.44 -16.20 4.96
C LEU A 158 -7.93 -16.06 4.64
N THR A 159 -8.34 -14.92 4.08
CA THR A 159 -9.72 -14.70 3.64
C THR A 159 -10.15 -15.76 2.61
N ASP A 160 -9.31 -16.01 1.60
CA ASP A 160 -9.58 -16.97 0.53
C ASP A 160 -9.66 -18.43 1.07
N VAL A 161 -8.78 -18.79 2.01
CA VAL A 161 -8.73 -20.11 2.66
C VAL A 161 -9.95 -20.33 3.55
N VAL A 162 -10.28 -19.36 4.42
CA VAL A 162 -11.47 -19.47 5.27
C VAL A 162 -12.74 -19.50 4.43
N GLU A 163 -12.84 -18.72 3.36
CA GLU A 163 -13.95 -18.79 2.41
C GLU A 163 -14.08 -20.20 1.79
N THR A 164 -12.97 -20.78 1.36
CA THR A 164 -12.93 -22.15 0.83
C THR A 164 -13.43 -23.16 1.88
N ALA A 165 -12.96 -23.03 3.13
CA ALA A 165 -13.38 -23.87 4.24
C ALA A 165 -14.88 -23.75 4.58
N THR A 166 -15.47 -22.55 4.45
CA THR A 166 -16.93 -22.38 4.66
C THR A 166 -17.79 -23.17 3.68
N ARG A 167 -17.22 -23.57 2.54
CA ARG A 167 -17.89 -24.41 1.52
C ARG A 167 -17.67 -25.91 1.78
N GLY A 168 -17.04 -26.28 2.90
CA GLY A 168 -16.73 -27.65 3.27
C GLY A 168 -15.57 -28.28 2.48
N ILE A 169 -14.75 -27.46 1.82
CA ILE A 169 -13.57 -27.90 1.10
C ILE A 169 -12.41 -28.01 2.11
N ASP A 170 -11.66 -29.12 2.05
CA ASP A 170 -10.47 -29.34 2.87
C ASP A 170 -9.38 -28.31 2.50
N ILE A 171 -8.82 -27.70 3.53
CA ILE A 171 -7.79 -26.65 3.42
C ILE A 171 -6.39 -27.16 3.79
N GLY A 172 -6.25 -28.43 4.19
CA GLY A 172 -4.95 -29.02 4.53
C GLY A 172 -4.17 -28.17 5.54
N ASP A 173 -2.87 -27.96 5.26
CA ASP A 173 -1.95 -27.19 6.10
C ASP A 173 -1.93 -25.68 5.75
N ASP A 174 -2.88 -25.18 4.95
CA ASP A 174 -2.86 -23.79 4.47
C ASP A 174 -2.89 -22.77 5.63
N LEU A 175 -3.61 -23.05 6.72
CA LEU A 175 -3.70 -22.15 7.87
C LEU A 175 -2.38 -22.07 8.64
N GLU A 176 -1.72 -23.20 8.87
CA GLU A 176 -0.41 -23.29 9.53
C GLU A 176 0.69 -22.64 8.69
N GLU A 177 0.60 -22.73 7.36
CA GLU A 177 1.49 -22.00 6.46
C GLU A 177 1.29 -20.49 6.53
N ILE A 178 0.03 -20.04 6.54
CA ILE A 178 -0.31 -18.62 6.68
C ILE A 178 0.14 -18.09 8.04
N ASP A 179 -0.16 -18.80 9.12
CA ASP A 179 0.21 -18.44 10.49
C ASP A 179 1.71 -18.17 10.62
N ARG A 180 2.53 -19.12 10.16
CA ARG A 180 3.99 -18.98 10.15
C ARG A 180 4.47 -17.81 9.30
N ALA A 181 3.92 -17.65 8.09
CA ALA A 181 4.31 -16.57 7.19
C ALA A 181 3.92 -15.20 7.75
N LEU A 182 2.74 -15.11 8.37
CA LEU A 182 2.21 -13.89 8.96
C LEU A 182 3.01 -13.47 10.19
N GLY A 183 3.30 -14.39 11.12
CA GLY A 183 4.12 -14.10 12.29
C GLY A 183 5.54 -13.63 11.94
N LEU A 184 6.15 -14.20 10.88
CA LEU A 184 7.44 -13.72 10.36
C LEU A 184 7.32 -12.29 9.81
N SER A 185 6.33 -12.00 8.97
CA SER A 185 6.15 -10.66 8.41
C SER A 185 5.78 -9.61 9.47
N ILE A 186 5.01 -9.97 10.50
CA ILE A 186 4.70 -9.09 11.65
C ILE A 186 5.98 -8.82 12.46
N SER A 187 6.76 -9.85 12.74
CA SER A 187 8.05 -9.70 13.46
C SER A 187 9.01 -8.78 12.71
N ASP A 188 9.17 -8.98 11.40
CA ASP A 188 9.99 -8.12 10.55
C ASP A 188 9.43 -6.69 10.52
N PHE A 189 8.11 -6.53 10.42
CA PHE A 189 7.45 -5.23 10.45
C PHE A 189 7.74 -4.46 11.75
N HIS A 190 7.62 -5.12 12.91
CA HIS A 190 7.97 -4.52 14.20
C HIS A 190 9.45 -4.15 14.31
N TYR A 191 10.33 -5.03 13.82
CA TYR A 191 11.77 -4.75 13.80
C TYR A 191 12.06 -3.45 13.04
N TYR A 192 11.57 -3.32 11.81
CA TYR A 192 11.79 -2.11 11.01
C TYR A 192 11.07 -0.89 11.57
N LEU A 193 9.91 -1.05 12.20
CA LEU A 193 9.18 0.05 12.81
C LEU A 193 9.95 0.62 14.02
N SER A 194 10.52 -0.27 14.85
CA SER A 194 11.28 0.11 16.05
C SER A 194 12.58 0.87 15.74
N ASP A 195 13.13 0.70 14.53
CA ASP A 195 14.35 1.37 14.08
C ASP A 195 14.11 2.81 13.57
N LEU A 196 12.84 3.27 13.56
CA LEU A 196 12.45 4.56 13.01
C LEU A 196 11.93 5.49 14.13
N PRO A 197 12.77 6.36 14.72
CA PRO A 197 12.41 7.21 15.86
C PRO A 197 11.21 8.13 15.60
N GLU A 198 11.01 8.56 14.37
CA GLU A 198 9.86 9.38 13.97
C GLU A 198 8.53 8.63 14.02
N LEU A 199 8.55 7.29 14.04
CA LEU A 199 7.37 6.43 14.13
C LEU A 199 7.17 5.85 15.53
N GLU A 200 7.97 6.28 16.52
CA GLU A 200 7.94 5.76 17.90
C GLU A 200 6.53 5.79 18.49
N GLU A 201 5.79 6.89 18.29
CA GLU A 201 4.41 7.05 18.79
C GLU A 201 3.39 6.08 18.16
N THR A 202 3.76 5.42 17.06
CA THR A 202 2.89 4.46 16.37
C THR A 202 3.16 3.02 16.78
N PHE A 203 4.27 2.75 17.50
CA PHE A 203 4.71 1.40 17.79
C PHE A 203 3.71 0.61 18.63
N ASP A 204 3.30 1.15 19.79
CA ASP A 204 2.39 0.44 20.71
C ASP A 204 1.02 0.15 20.05
N PRO A 205 0.33 1.12 19.40
CA PRO A 205 -0.95 0.83 18.73
C PRO A 205 -0.81 -0.15 17.56
N VAL A 206 0.33 -0.13 16.86
CA VAL A 206 0.62 -1.11 15.80
C VAL A 206 0.78 -2.50 16.40
N PHE A 207 1.64 -2.63 17.41
CA PHE A 207 1.95 -3.89 18.07
C PHE A 207 0.67 -4.54 18.60
N GLU A 208 -0.12 -3.79 19.36
CA GLU A 208 -1.41 -4.24 19.89
C GLU A 208 -2.41 -4.62 18.79
N GLY A 209 -2.39 -3.89 17.67
CA GLY A 209 -3.22 -4.19 16.51
C GLY A 209 -2.82 -5.49 15.80
N THR A 210 -1.53 -5.78 15.71
CA THR A 210 -1.00 -7.02 15.13
C THR A 210 -1.09 -8.22 16.07
N GLU A 211 -1.00 -8.03 17.39
CA GLU A 211 -1.25 -9.11 18.36
C GLU A 211 -2.66 -9.66 18.19
N LEU A 212 -3.67 -8.80 17.96
CA LEU A 212 -5.04 -9.26 17.70
C LEU A 212 -5.15 -10.16 16.46
N ILE A 213 -4.29 -9.92 15.45
CA ILE A 213 -4.21 -10.74 14.24
C ILE A 213 -3.59 -12.11 14.58
N GLU A 214 -2.48 -12.13 15.31
CA GLU A 214 -1.79 -13.38 15.71
C GLU A 214 -2.67 -14.22 16.64
N ASP A 215 -3.33 -13.60 17.61
CA ASP A 215 -4.30 -14.22 18.51
C ASP A 215 -5.44 -14.88 17.74
N THR A 216 -5.99 -14.17 16.74
CA THR A 216 -7.05 -14.71 15.90
C THR A 216 -6.53 -15.90 15.08
N MET A 217 -5.31 -15.81 14.53
CA MET A 217 -4.70 -16.91 13.78
C MET A 217 -4.52 -18.16 14.66
N MET A 218 -4.05 -17.98 15.89
CA MET A 218 -3.92 -19.07 16.86
C MET A 218 -5.28 -19.75 17.10
N MET A 219 -6.36 -18.99 17.20
CA MET A 219 -7.68 -19.57 17.38
C MET A 219 -8.17 -20.26 16.11
N LEU A 220 -7.95 -19.70 14.93
CA LEU A 220 -8.35 -20.28 13.64
C LEU A 220 -7.66 -21.62 13.35
N THR A 221 -6.37 -21.76 13.63
CA THR A 221 -5.59 -23.00 13.40
C THR A 221 -6.07 -24.16 14.27
N LYS A 222 -6.67 -23.89 15.43
CA LYS A 222 -7.24 -24.92 16.32
C LYS A 222 -8.63 -25.40 15.88
N ARG A 223 -9.23 -24.80 14.84
CA ARG A 223 -10.60 -25.11 14.42
C ARG A 223 -10.63 -26.17 13.33
N SER A 224 -11.64 -27.03 13.42
CA SER A 224 -11.98 -27.99 12.37
C SER A 224 -13.14 -27.55 11.48
N THR A 225 -13.89 -26.51 11.87
CA THR A 225 -15.07 -26.04 11.12
C THR A 225 -15.14 -24.53 11.05
N PHE A 226 -15.62 -24.03 9.90
CA PHE A 226 -15.68 -22.61 9.57
C PHE A 226 -17.09 -22.18 9.19
N THR A 227 -17.47 -20.98 9.63
CA THR A 227 -18.77 -20.36 9.35
C THR A 227 -18.58 -19.05 8.59
N HIS A 228 -19.67 -18.53 8.01
CA HIS A 228 -19.66 -17.20 7.38
C HIS A 228 -19.32 -16.08 8.36
N HIS A 229 -19.54 -16.27 9.67
CA HIS A 229 -19.12 -15.31 10.70
C HIS A 229 -17.59 -15.27 10.88
N HIS A 230 -16.91 -16.41 10.78
CA HIS A 230 -15.44 -16.44 10.78
C HIS A 230 -14.90 -15.71 9.54
N LEU A 231 -15.49 -15.97 8.37
CA LEU A 231 -15.12 -15.24 7.15
C LEU A 231 -15.33 -13.73 7.29
N GLY A 232 -16.45 -13.30 7.89
CA GLY A 232 -16.71 -11.89 8.18
C GLY A 232 -15.65 -11.29 9.11
N SER A 233 -15.24 -12.03 10.14
CA SER A 233 -14.24 -11.57 11.12
C SER A 233 -12.84 -11.47 10.52
N VAL A 234 -12.44 -12.42 9.67
CA VAL A 234 -11.17 -12.37 8.93
C VAL A 234 -11.15 -11.20 7.94
N LYS A 235 -12.27 -10.90 7.27
CA LYS A 235 -12.38 -9.71 6.41
C LYS A 235 -12.24 -8.43 7.22
N ALA A 236 -12.90 -8.35 8.37
CA ALA A 236 -12.79 -7.21 9.28
C ALA A 236 -11.35 -7.02 9.80
N LEU A 237 -10.63 -8.10 10.11
CA LEU A 237 -9.20 -8.04 10.48
C LEU A 237 -8.31 -7.46 9.37
N ASN A 238 -8.55 -7.87 8.12
CA ASN A 238 -7.81 -7.32 6.98
C ASN A 238 -8.06 -5.82 6.78
N GLU A 239 -9.32 -5.39 6.92
CA GLU A 239 -9.68 -3.97 6.87
C GLU A 239 -9.08 -3.20 8.05
N PHE A 240 -9.16 -3.78 9.26
CA PHE A 240 -8.60 -3.20 10.47
C PHE A 240 -7.10 -2.96 10.34
N PHE A 241 -6.36 -3.97 9.89
CA PHE A 241 -4.93 -3.85 9.64
C PHE A 241 -4.64 -2.69 8.67
N TYR A 242 -5.32 -2.64 7.52
CA TYR A 242 -4.95 -1.68 6.49
C TYR A 242 -5.40 -0.24 6.81
N TYR A 243 -6.58 -0.05 7.38
CA TYR A 243 -7.17 1.27 7.59
C TYR A 243 -6.88 1.88 8.96
N TYR A 244 -6.36 1.10 9.91
CA TYR A 244 -6.01 1.58 11.25
C TYR A 244 -4.54 1.29 11.57
N VAL A 245 -4.16 0.01 11.69
CA VAL A 245 -2.79 -0.41 12.09
C VAL A 245 -1.74 0.18 11.15
N TRP A 246 -1.82 -0.11 9.85
CA TRP A 246 -0.88 0.41 8.85
C TRP A 246 -1.09 1.91 8.57
N ARG A 247 -2.34 2.38 8.69
CA ARG A 247 -2.66 3.77 8.37
C ARG A 247 -1.90 4.73 9.25
N TYR A 248 -1.74 4.42 10.54
CA TYR A 248 -1.11 5.33 11.48
C TYR A 248 0.34 5.69 11.11
N PRO A 249 1.29 4.74 10.99
CA PRO A 249 2.64 5.06 10.52
C PRO A 249 2.61 5.67 9.12
N SER A 250 1.68 5.25 8.24
CA SER A 250 1.58 5.84 6.90
C SER A 250 1.21 7.33 6.90
N LEU A 251 0.45 7.83 7.90
CA LEU A 251 0.14 9.25 8.03
C LEU A 251 1.42 10.05 8.32
N ILE A 252 2.26 9.54 9.23
CA ILE A 252 3.53 10.16 9.59
C ILE A 252 4.49 10.13 8.39
N ILE A 253 4.65 8.96 7.75
CA ILE A 253 5.46 8.80 6.53
C ILE A 253 4.99 9.76 5.43
N SER A 254 3.69 9.93 5.24
CA SER A 254 3.13 10.84 4.22
C SER A 254 3.43 12.31 4.53
N ALA A 255 3.46 12.70 5.80
CA ALA A 255 3.91 14.03 6.18
C ALA A 255 5.42 14.20 5.92
N GLU A 256 6.25 13.23 6.29
CA GLU A 256 7.70 13.35 6.13
C GLU A 256 8.14 13.36 4.66
N THR A 257 7.47 12.56 3.82
CA THR A 257 7.85 12.35 2.42
C THR A 257 7.17 13.32 1.45
N ALA A 258 6.31 14.22 1.94
CA ALA A 258 5.64 15.20 1.11
C ALA A 258 6.65 16.11 0.39
N THR A 259 6.56 16.15 -0.94
CA THR A 259 7.45 16.89 -1.84
C THR A 259 6.62 17.61 -2.91
N GLY A 260 7.13 18.73 -3.43
CA GLY A 260 6.48 19.54 -4.47
C GLY A 260 5.83 20.83 -3.96
N PRO A 261 5.22 21.63 -4.86
CA PRO A 261 4.67 22.95 -4.56
C PRO A 261 3.67 22.99 -3.40
N ALA A 262 2.79 22.00 -3.30
CA ALA A 262 1.75 21.88 -2.27
C ALA A 262 2.14 20.94 -1.11
N ALA A 263 3.43 20.59 -0.97
CA ALA A 263 3.90 19.66 0.06
C ALA A 263 3.48 20.05 1.48
N GLU A 264 3.54 21.32 1.83
CA GLU A 264 3.23 21.80 3.18
C GLU A 264 1.77 21.58 3.57
N GLU A 265 0.86 21.63 2.59
CA GLU A 265 -0.55 21.32 2.80
C GLU A 265 -0.75 19.83 3.12
N ILE A 266 -0.02 18.94 2.44
CA ILE A 266 -0.01 17.51 2.77
C ILE A 266 0.51 17.31 4.18
N ARG A 267 1.66 17.90 4.54
CA ARG A 267 2.25 17.78 5.89
C ARG A 267 1.26 18.17 6.96
N THR A 268 0.70 19.38 6.84
CA THR A 268 -0.28 19.91 7.80
C THR A 268 -1.54 19.04 7.87
N SER A 269 -2.05 18.56 6.72
CA SER A 269 -3.24 17.71 6.68
C SER A 269 -2.98 16.37 7.36
N ARG A 270 -1.84 15.72 7.09
CA ARG A 270 -1.48 14.41 7.63
C ARG A 270 -1.20 14.45 9.11
N GLN A 271 -0.47 15.46 9.57
CA GLN A 271 -0.26 15.70 11.01
C GLN A 271 -1.59 15.92 11.73
N ARG A 272 -2.51 16.70 11.15
CA ARG A 272 -3.86 16.87 11.73
C ARG A 272 -4.67 15.58 11.77
N GLU A 273 -4.55 14.73 10.75
CA GLU A 273 -5.21 13.42 10.73
C GLU A 273 -4.63 12.46 11.78
N ALA A 274 -3.31 12.53 12.04
CA ALA A 274 -2.62 11.73 13.03
C ALA A 274 -3.01 12.11 14.48
N VAL A 275 -3.37 13.38 14.72
CA VAL A 275 -3.85 13.82 16.04
C VAL A 275 -5.10 13.02 16.46
N GLY A 276 -4.97 12.29 17.57
CA GLY A 276 -6.02 11.44 18.12
C GLY A 276 -6.33 10.21 17.25
N PHE A 277 -5.44 9.83 16.35
CA PHE A 277 -5.60 8.62 15.55
C PHE A 277 -5.45 7.36 16.41
N GLU A 278 -4.56 7.38 17.41
CA GLU A 278 -4.43 6.32 18.43
C GLU A 278 -5.77 5.94 19.06
N THR A 279 -6.54 6.91 19.57
CA THR A 279 -7.89 6.66 20.13
C THR A 279 -8.85 6.01 19.14
N ARG A 280 -8.70 6.29 17.83
CA ARG A 280 -9.52 5.63 16.79
C ARG A 280 -9.10 4.18 16.61
N ILE A 281 -7.80 3.89 16.60
CA ILE A 281 -7.30 2.51 16.54
C ILE A 281 -7.80 1.74 17.77
N GLU A 282 -7.67 2.31 18.97
CA GLU A 282 -8.14 1.69 20.21
C GLU A 282 -9.63 1.35 20.14
N THR A 283 -10.47 2.32 19.74
CA THR A 283 -11.91 2.13 19.62
C THR A 283 -12.26 1.01 18.64
N GLU A 284 -11.61 0.97 17.49
CA GLU A 284 -11.89 -0.02 16.44
C GLU A 284 -11.33 -1.41 16.82
N ARG A 285 -10.20 -1.44 17.53
CA ARG A 285 -9.65 -2.66 18.12
C ARG A 285 -10.60 -3.24 19.16
N GLU A 286 -11.17 -2.42 20.05
CA GLU A 286 -12.13 -2.87 21.05
C GLU A 286 -13.37 -3.48 20.39
N GLN A 287 -13.96 -2.79 19.41
CA GLN A 287 -15.11 -3.31 18.65
C GLN A 287 -14.79 -4.62 17.94
N LEU A 288 -13.63 -4.70 17.29
CA LEU A 288 -13.20 -5.92 16.62
C LEU A 288 -12.93 -7.06 17.61
N THR A 289 -12.35 -6.74 18.77
CA THR A 289 -12.11 -7.71 19.84
C THR A 289 -13.41 -8.30 20.37
N GLU A 290 -14.44 -7.48 20.58
CA GLU A 290 -15.78 -7.95 20.98
C GLU A 290 -16.40 -8.87 19.90
N GLN A 291 -16.25 -8.49 18.63
CA GLN A 291 -16.72 -9.33 17.51
C GLN A 291 -15.99 -10.68 17.47
N LEU A 292 -14.66 -10.68 17.66
CA LEU A 292 -13.86 -11.91 17.66
C LEU A 292 -14.22 -12.82 18.83
N ASP A 293 -14.46 -12.25 20.01
CA ASP A 293 -14.92 -12.98 21.20
C ASP A 293 -16.28 -13.64 20.96
N GLN A 294 -17.22 -12.93 20.32
CA GLN A 294 -18.54 -13.47 19.96
C GLN A 294 -18.48 -14.76 19.10
N PHE A 295 -17.40 -14.94 18.34
CA PHE A 295 -17.23 -16.07 17.43
C PHE A 295 -16.11 -17.03 17.86
N ASP A 296 -15.71 -17.01 19.14
CA ASP A 296 -14.66 -17.85 19.72
C ASP A 296 -13.32 -17.75 18.96
N LEU A 297 -12.99 -16.54 18.49
CA LEU A 297 -11.74 -16.21 17.82
C LEU A 297 -10.80 -15.38 18.69
N LYS A 298 -11.20 -15.06 19.91
CA LYS A 298 -10.34 -14.43 20.92
C LYS A 298 -9.78 -15.51 21.87
N PRO A 299 -8.46 -15.61 22.02
CA PRO A 299 -7.89 -16.57 22.93
C PRO A 299 -8.07 -16.17 24.40
N THR A 300 -8.07 -17.18 25.25
CA THR A 300 -8.03 -17.05 26.70
C THR A 300 -6.67 -17.49 27.23
N PHE A 301 -6.35 -17.21 28.50
CA PHE A 301 -5.12 -17.68 29.13
C PHE A 301 -4.92 -19.21 29.05
N ALA A 302 -6.00 -19.99 28.92
CA ALA A 302 -5.92 -21.45 28.80
C ALA A 302 -5.49 -21.91 27.40
N ASP A 303 -5.57 -21.03 26.39
CA ASP A 303 -5.25 -21.34 25.00
C ASP A 303 -3.76 -21.25 24.70
N PHE A 304 -3.01 -20.52 25.52
CA PHE A 304 -1.56 -20.43 25.40
C PHE A 304 -0.90 -21.69 25.98
N PRO A 305 0.09 -22.28 25.28
CA PRO A 305 0.83 -23.41 25.83
C PRO A 305 1.44 -23.01 27.18
N SER A 306 1.28 -23.86 28.20
CA SER A 306 1.92 -23.64 29.49
C SER A 306 3.43 -23.76 29.31
N ILE A 307 4.12 -22.63 29.21
CA ILE A 307 5.56 -22.63 29.01
C ILE A 307 6.21 -23.08 30.33
N GLY A 308 6.77 -24.29 30.34
CA GLY A 308 7.71 -24.67 31.39
C GLY A 308 8.98 -23.84 31.23
N GLU A 309 9.50 -23.25 32.31
CA GLU A 309 10.68 -22.35 32.33
C GLU A 309 11.91 -22.86 31.55
N THR A 310 12.01 -24.17 31.32
CA THR A 310 13.09 -24.83 30.59
C THR A 310 12.96 -24.70 29.07
N GLU A 311 11.74 -24.66 28.54
CA GLU A 311 11.47 -24.66 27.08
C GLU A 311 11.70 -23.27 26.47
N THR A 312 11.46 -22.22 27.26
CA THR A 312 11.65 -20.81 26.85
C THR A 312 13.11 -20.52 26.50
N ASN A 313 14.04 -20.97 27.34
CA ASN A 313 15.47 -20.70 27.12
C ASN A 313 16.04 -21.46 25.91
N GLU A 314 15.60 -22.69 25.67
CA GLU A 314 16.06 -23.45 24.51
C GLU A 314 15.50 -22.90 23.20
N GLN A 315 14.23 -22.48 23.17
CA GLN A 315 13.61 -21.87 21.99
C GLN A 315 14.20 -20.50 21.69
N LEU A 316 14.46 -19.67 22.70
CA LEU A 316 15.14 -18.38 22.53
C LEU A 316 16.56 -18.57 21.99
N LEU A 317 17.35 -19.47 22.59
CA LEU A 317 18.72 -19.76 22.14
C LEU A 317 18.76 -20.32 20.70
N LYS A 318 17.74 -21.11 20.32
CA LYS A 318 17.62 -21.65 18.96
C LYS A 318 17.22 -20.57 17.95
N ALA A 319 16.29 -19.68 18.31
CA ALA A 319 15.91 -18.53 17.49
C ALA A 319 17.08 -17.55 17.31
N THR A 320 17.83 -17.25 18.39
CA THR A 320 19.02 -16.39 18.33
C THR A 320 20.13 -17.01 17.48
N ARG A 321 20.37 -18.32 17.56
CA ARG A 321 21.34 -18.99 16.66
C ARG A 321 20.94 -18.94 15.19
N LEU A 322 19.67 -19.21 14.88
CA LEU A 322 19.18 -19.17 13.50
C LEU A 322 19.23 -17.76 12.91
N TYR A 323 19.05 -16.73 13.74
CA TYR A 323 19.16 -15.34 13.34
C TYR A 323 20.61 -14.90 13.09
N LEU A 324 21.56 -15.38 13.90
CA LEU A 324 22.99 -15.08 13.72
C LEU A 324 23.58 -15.84 12.52
N GLU A 325 23.19 -17.10 12.29
CA GLU A 325 23.68 -17.90 11.16
C GLU A 325 23.15 -17.45 9.79
N LYS A 326 22.07 -16.66 9.75
CA LYS A 326 21.53 -16.08 8.51
C LYS A 326 22.11 -14.72 8.14
N ASN A 327 22.84 -14.08 9.05
CA ASN A 327 23.35 -12.71 8.91
C ASN A 327 24.89 -12.63 8.89
N ASP A 328 25.58 -13.78 8.76
CA ASP A 328 27.01 -13.92 8.41
C ASP A 328 27.17 -14.42 6.96
#